data_AF-A0A561DDC9-F1
#
_entry.id   AF-A0A561DDC9-F1
#
_cell.length_a   1.000
_cell.length_b   1.000
_cell.length_c   1.000
_cell.angle_alpha   90.00
_cell.angle_beta   90.00
_cell.angle_gamma   90.00
#
_symmetry.space_group_name_H-M   'P 1'
#
loop_
_entity.id
_entity.type
_entity.pdbx_description
1 polymer ?
#
loop_
_entity_poly.entity_id
_entity_poly.type
_entity_poly.pdbx_seq_one_letter_code
_entity_poly.pdbx_strand_id
1 'polypeptide(L)'
;MYRVKQQPGFAELATNMIEEYANMSCCVVGVSGELARNDTPVAAAITHSILQAHAWASRNPDAVAEEFLKFAINTSKEEVRAILTEHTHGYYSVGNTFVKEIAVYARDLKNVEVLRPRTDPLEFAESIHADVFA
;
A
#
# COMPACT_ATOMS: atom_id res chain seq x y z
N MET A 1 -14.58 -1.93 2.35
CA MET A 1 -15.83 -2.56 1.81
C MET A 1 -17.11 -1.87 2.35
N TYR A 2 -17.04 -0.56 2.62
CA TYR A 2 -18.02 0.17 3.43
C TYR A 2 -19.49 -0.13 3.12
N ARG A 3 -19.94 0.07 1.87
CA ARG A 3 -21.36 -0.08 1.48
C ARG A 3 -21.90 -1.50 1.64
N VAL A 4 -21.09 -2.52 1.36
CA VAL A 4 -21.52 -3.93 1.47
C VAL A 4 -21.75 -4.30 2.93
N LYS A 5 -20.88 -3.83 3.83
CA LYS A 5 -20.98 -4.06 5.27
C LYS A 5 -22.22 -3.42 5.92
N GLN A 6 -22.80 -2.42 5.26
CA GLN A 6 -24.04 -1.76 5.73
C GLN A 6 -25.32 -2.51 5.30
N GLN A 7 -25.21 -3.49 4.40
CA GLN A 7 -26.38 -4.24 3.93
C GLN A 7 -26.77 -5.34 4.93
N PRO A 8 -28.07 -5.55 5.20
CA PRO A 8 -28.53 -6.65 6.04
C PRO A 8 -28.08 -8.01 5.49
N GLY A 9 -27.63 -8.90 6.38
CA GLY A 9 -27.23 -10.27 6.02
C GLY A 9 -25.80 -10.43 5.51
N PHE A 10 -25.02 -9.35 5.41
CA PHE A 10 -23.59 -9.41 5.07
C PHE A 10 -22.72 -9.20 6.31
N ALA A 11 -21.62 -9.95 6.38
CA ALA A 11 -20.59 -9.81 7.40
C ALA A 11 -19.21 -9.94 6.75
N GLU A 12 -18.27 -9.08 7.17
CA GLU A 12 -16.87 -9.17 6.76
C GLU A 12 -16.20 -10.32 7.51
N LEU A 13 -15.68 -11.30 6.78
CA LEU A 13 -15.01 -12.46 7.36
C LEU A 13 -13.51 -12.26 7.51
N ALA A 14 -12.87 -11.60 6.54
CA ALA A 14 -11.44 -11.32 6.52
C ALA A 14 -11.12 -10.15 5.59
N THR A 15 -9.97 -9.52 5.80
CA THR A 15 -9.37 -8.53 4.90
C THR A 15 -7.86 -8.79 4.81
N ASN A 16 -7.19 -8.24 3.80
CA ASN A 16 -5.72 -8.25 3.74
C ASN A 16 -5.07 -7.24 4.70
N MET A 17 -5.80 -6.78 5.71
CA MET A 17 -5.38 -5.74 6.67
C MET A 17 -5.45 -6.25 8.12
N ILE A 18 -5.63 -7.56 8.32
CA ILE A 18 -5.69 -8.21 9.63
C ILE A 18 -4.63 -9.31 9.72
N GLU A 19 -4.39 -9.77 10.95
CA GLU A 19 -3.51 -10.90 11.27
C GLU A 19 -2.12 -10.77 10.65
N GLU A 20 -1.69 -11.74 9.84
CA GLU A 20 -0.35 -11.77 9.25
C GLU A 20 -0.09 -10.56 8.34
N TYR A 21 -1.14 -9.99 7.71
CA TYR A 21 -1.04 -8.82 6.82
C TYR A 21 -1.29 -7.48 7.51
N ALA A 22 -1.60 -7.46 8.80
CA ALA A 22 -1.94 -6.22 9.52
C ALA A 22 -0.80 -5.17 9.50
N ASN A 23 0.45 -5.63 9.41
CA ASN A 23 1.64 -4.78 9.36
C ASN A 23 2.45 -5.02 8.07
N MET A 24 1.75 -5.10 6.94
CA MET A 24 2.38 -5.13 5.61
C MET A 24 1.93 -3.94 4.79
N SER A 25 2.84 -3.40 3.97
CA SER A 25 2.50 -2.35 3.01
C SER A 25 1.50 -2.90 1.99
N CYS A 26 0.32 -2.28 1.88
CA CYS A 26 -0.72 -2.67 0.92
C CYS A 26 -0.58 -1.99 -0.45
N CYS A 27 0.25 -0.94 -0.54
CA CYS A 27 0.49 -0.17 -1.74
C CYS A 27 1.99 0.11 -1.88
N VAL A 28 2.43 0.41 -3.11
CA VAL A 28 3.84 0.64 -3.43
C VAL A 28 4.01 1.93 -4.24
N VAL A 29 5.14 2.61 -4.08
CA VAL A 29 5.53 3.73 -4.95
C VAL A 29 6.37 3.17 -6.09
N GLY A 30 5.84 3.25 -7.31
CA GLY A 30 6.57 2.90 -8.52
C GLY A 30 7.30 4.11 -9.10
N VAL A 31 8.58 3.95 -9.43
CA VAL A 31 9.37 4.92 -10.19
C VAL A 31 9.95 4.26 -11.45
N SER A 32 10.21 5.04 -12.50
CA SER A 32 10.86 4.49 -13.68
C SER A 32 12.30 4.08 -13.36
N GLY A 33 12.78 3.03 -14.01
CA GLY A 33 14.18 2.60 -13.83
C GLY A 33 15.19 3.66 -14.27
N GLU A 34 14.82 4.51 -15.24
CA GLU A 34 15.64 5.66 -15.64
C GLU A 34 15.77 6.68 -14.49
N LEU A 35 14.66 7.08 -13.88
CA LEU A 35 14.67 8.03 -12.77
C LEU A 35 15.44 7.46 -11.57
N ALA A 36 15.17 6.20 -11.20
CA ALA A 36 15.83 5.56 -10.05
C ALA A 36 17.35 5.47 -10.19
N ARG A 37 17.86 5.25 -11.42
CA ARG A 37 19.30 5.07 -11.70
C ARG A 37 20.03 6.37 -12.01
N ASN A 38 19.39 7.31 -12.72
CA ASN A 38 20.06 8.49 -13.25
C ASN A 38 19.82 9.73 -12.39
N ASP A 39 18.77 9.76 -11.57
CA ASP A 39 18.43 10.88 -10.68
C ASP A 39 17.81 10.37 -9.37
N THR A 40 18.63 9.61 -8.64
CA THR A 40 18.26 9.04 -7.33
C THR A 40 17.78 10.12 -6.33
N PRO A 41 18.39 11.33 -6.23
CA PRO A 41 17.89 12.36 -5.33
C PRO A 41 16.45 12.78 -5.62
N VAL A 42 16.05 12.90 -6.90
CA VAL A 42 14.66 13.20 -7.25
C VAL A 42 13.73 12.03 -6.94
N ALA A 43 14.15 10.79 -7.24
CA ALA A 43 13.39 9.60 -6.89
C ALA A 43 13.14 9.51 -5.36
N ALA A 44 14.17 9.80 -4.57
CA ALA A 44 14.11 9.84 -3.12
C ALA A 44 13.15 10.93 -2.62
N ALA A 45 13.23 12.15 -3.17
CA ALA A 45 12.39 13.27 -2.77
C ALA A 45 10.90 13.01 -3.04
N ILE A 46 10.57 12.47 -4.22
CA ILE A 46 9.19 12.11 -4.57
C ILE A 46 8.69 11.01 -3.64
N THR A 47 9.46 9.94 -3.46
CA THR A 47 9.10 8.83 -2.56
C THR A 47 8.87 9.35 -1.14
N HIS A 48 9.79 10.16 -0.61
CA HIS A 48 9.66 10.75 0.72
C HIS A 48 8.39 11.60 0.87
N SER A 49 8.08 12.44 -0.13
CA SER A 49 6.88 13.29 -0.10
C SER A 49 5.59 12.47 -0.03
N ILE A 50 5.52 11.36 -0.78
CA ILE A 50 4.36 10.47 -0.78
C ILE A 50 4.24 9.76 0.58
N LEU A 51 5.34 9.24 1.12
CA LEU A 51 5.33 8.59 2.43
C LEU A 51 4.88 9.55 3.55
N GLN A 52 5.35 10.80 3.54
CA GLN A 52 4.90 11.83 4.47
C GLN A 52 3.40 12.15 4.30
N ALA A 53 2.92 12.24 3.06
CA ALA A 53 1.51 12.46 2.79
C ALA A 53 0.63 11.32 3.34
N HIS A 54 1.06 10.06 3.19
CA HIS A 54 0.38 8.89 3.77
C HIS A 54 0.40 8.90 5.31
N ALA A 55 1.56 9.18 5.91
CA ALA A 55 1.71 9.30 7.36
C ALA A 55 0.86 10.44 7.94
N TRP A 56 0.64 11.51 7.19
CA TRP A 56 -0.26 12.59 7.57
C TRP A 56 -1.72 12.19 7.37
N ALA A 57 -2.06 11.62 6.22
CA ALA A 57 -3.42 11.22 5.87
C ALA A 57 -4.01 10.21 6.86
N SER A 58 -3.22 9.21 7.28
CA SER A 58 -3.63 8.22 8.28
C SER A 58 -4.00 8.84 9.64
N ARG A 59 -3.42 9.99 9.98
CA ARG A 59 -3.73 10.74 11.22
C ARG A 59 -4.79 11.82 11.04
N ASN A 60 -5.13 12.17 9.80
CA ASN A 60 -6.05 13.26 9.47
C ASN A 60 -7.14 12.82 8.46
N PRO A 61 -7.83 11.69 8.68
CA PRO A 61 -8.75 11.13 7.68
C PRO A 61 -9.93 12.07 7.34
N ASP A 62 -10.39 12.87 8.30
CA ASP A 62 -11.47 13.85 8.10
C ASP A 62 -11.07 14.97 7.13
N ALA A 63 -9.84 15.48 7.26
CA ALA A 63 -9.32 16.52 6.38
C ALA A 63 -9.08 15.98 4.96
N VAL A 64 -8.56 14.76 4.85
CA VAL A 64 -8.39 14.08 3.56
C VAL A 64 -9.75 13.86 2.89
N ALA A 65 -10.74 13.36 3.63
CA ALA A 65 -12.07 13.11 3.08
C ALA A 65 -12.73 14.40 2.55
N GLU A 66 -12.59 15.51 3.28
CA GLU A 66 -13.12 16.81 2.87
C GLU A 66 -12.48 17.34 1.58
N GLU A 67 -11.16 17.21 1.44
CA GLU A 67 -10.46 17.63 0.24
C GLU A 67 -10.78 16.71 -0.95
N PHE A 68 -10.77 15.39 -0.72
CA PHE A 68 -10.99 14.39 -1.75
C PHE A 68 -12.39 14.49 -2.40
N LEU A 69 -13.41 14.85 -1.62
CA LEU A 69 -14.78 15.01 -2.12
C LEU A 69 -14.95 16.09 -3.19
N LYS A 70 -14.02 17.05 -3.30
CA LYS A 70 -14.05 18.05 -4.38
C LYS A 70 -13.82 17.43 -5.76
N PHE A 71 -13.20 16.24 -5.79
CA PHE A 71 -12.82 15.53 -7.02
C PHE A 71 -13.58 14.21 -7.21
N ALA A 72 -14.30 13.75 -6.19
CA ALA A 72 -15.01 12.48 -6.21
C ALA A 72 -16.51 12.67 -6.48
N ILE A 73 -17.10 11.76 -7.25
CA ILE A 73 -18.55 11.66 -7.44
C ILE A 73 -19.06 10.40 -6.77
N ASN A 74 -20.34 10.40 -6.38
CA ASN A 74 -21.03 9.24 -5.82
C ASN A 74 -20.31 8.64 -4.60
N THR A 75 -19.91 9.48 -3.64
CA THR A 75 -19.38 9.07 -2.33
C THR A 75 -19.70 10.14 -1.28
N SER A 76 -19.57 9.82 0.01
CA SER A 76 -19.80 10.76 1.11
C SER A 76 -18.56 10.93 1.97
N LYS A 77 -18.53 11.95 2.83
CA LYS A 77 -17.40 12.19 3.74
C LYS A 77 -17.23 11.01 4.69
N GLU A 78 -18.34 10.47 5.18
CA GLU A 78 -18.41 9.33 6.07
C GLU A 78 -17.86 8.07 5.41
N GLU A 79 -18.22 7.82 4.14
CA GLU A 79 -17.70 6.69 3.38
C GLU A 79 -16.20 6.79 3.13
N VAL A 80 -15.71 7.95 2.68
CA VAL A 80 -14.27 8.17 2.46
C VAL A 80 -13.49 8.02 3.77
N ARG A 81 -13.98 8.64 4.85
CA ARG A 81 -13.38 8.53 6.18
C ARG A 81 -13.34 7.07 6.67
N ALA A 82 -14.42 6.32 6.47
CA ALA A 82 -14.49 4.91 6.85
C ALA A 82 -13.44 4.10 6.08
N ILE A 83 -13.34 4.30 4.76
CA ILE A 83 -12.30 3.67 3.93
C ILE A 83 -10.91 4.01 4.47
N LEU A 84 -10.59 5.28 4.68
CA LEU A 84 -9.28 5.72 5.16
C LEU A 84 -8.90 5.16 6.54
N THR A 85 -9.90 4.85 7.38
CA THR A 85 -9.69 4.26 8.72
C THR A 85 -9.61 2.74 8.68
N GLU A 86 -10.27 2.08 7.72
CA GLU A 86 -10.18 0.63 7.52
C GLU A 86 -8.81 0.20 6.95
N HIS A 87 -8.12 1.08 6.23
CA HIS A 87 -6.81 0.78 5.64
C HIS A 87 -5.66 1.12 6.60
N THR A 88 -4.58 0.35 6.52
CA THR A 88 -3.35 0.51 7.31
C THR A 88 -2.43 1.58 6.71
N HIS A 89 -2.98 2.74 6.34
CA HIS A 89 -2.21 3.85 5.74
C HIS A 89 -1.10 4.41 6.64
N GLY A 90 -1.09 4.06 7.93
CA GLY A 90 -0.03 4.40 8.88
C GLY A 90 1.19 3.48 8.82
N TYR A 91 1.11 2.34 8.13
CA TYR A 91 2.24 1.44 7.93
C TYR A 91 2.88 1.70 6.55
N TYR A 92 4.14 2.09 6.56
CA TYR A 92 4.92 2.38 5.34
C TYR A 92 6.37 1.94 5.56
N SER A 93 6.71 0.74 5.09
CA SER A 93 8.08 0.25 5.19
C SER A 93 8.96 0.75 4.05
N VAL A 94 10.26 0.77 4.31
CA VAL A 94 11.30 1.12 3.34
C VAL A 94 12.49 0.17 3.49
N GLY A 95 13.39 0.15 2.50
CA GLY A 95 14.61 -0.64 2.53
C GLY A 95 14.33 -2.14 2.73
N ASN A 96 15.19 -2.80 3.52
CA ASN A 96 15.13 -4.25 3.71
C ASN A 96 13.83 -4.75 4.35
N THR A 97 13.14 -3.93 5.16
CA THR A 97 11.84 -4.33 5.73
C THR A 97 10.81 -4.48 4.61
N PHE A 98 10.79 -3.52 3.68
CA PHE A 98 9.88 -3.56 2.54
C PHE A 98 10.19 -4.73 1.59
N VAL A 99 11.47 -5.04 1.35
CA VAL A 99 11.88 -6.22 0.56
C VAL A 99 11.31 -7.51 1.17
N LYS A 100 11.39 -7.67 2.50
CA LYS A 100 10.85 -8.86 3.19
C LYS A 100 9.34 -8.97 3.05
N GLU A 101 8.61 -7.85 3.08
CA GLU A 101 7.16 -7.85 2.84
C GLU A 101 6.81 -8.24 1.41
N ILE A 102 7.54 -7.71 0.41
CA ILE A 102 7.36 -8.12 -0.99
C ILE A 102 7.60 -9.63 -1.15
N ALA A 103 8.61 -10.18 -0.46
CA ALA A 103 8.89 -11.61 -0.51
C ALA A 103 7.74 -12.46 0.05
N VAL A 104 7.00 -11.96 1.06
CA VAL A 104 5.78 -12.62 1.55
C VAL A 104 4.71 -12.65 0.47
N TYR A 105 4.40 -11.51 -0.14
CA TYR A 105 3.44 -11.48 -1.25
C TYR A 105 3.88 -12.35 -2.43
N ALA A 106 5.16 -12.36 -2.78
CA ALA A 106 5.68 -13.21 -3.86
C ALA A 106 5.56 -14.70 -3.53
N ARG A 107 5.79 -15.10 -2.27
CA ARG A 107 5.53 -16.47 -1.79
C ARG A 107 4.05 -16.83 -1.95
N ASP A 108 3.15 -15.95 -1.54
CA ASP A 108 1.71 -16.24 -1.56
C ASP A 108 1.17 -16.30 -3.00
N LEU A 109 1.62 -15.39 -3.87
CA LEU A 109 1.33 -15.42 -5.30
C LEU A 109 1.89 -16.67 -5.99
N LYS A 110 3.03 -17.20 -5.54
CA LYS A 110 3.57 -18.48 -5.99
C LYS A 110 2.69 -19.65 -5.52
N ASN A 111 2.20 -19.62 -4.29
CA ASN A 111 1.33 -20.67 -3.74
C ASN A 111 0.00 -20.78 -4.47
N VAL A 112 -0.53 -19.66 -4.98
CA VAL A 112 -1.74 -19.62 -5.82
C VAL A 112 -1.44 -19.65 -7.32
N GLU A 113 -0.24 -20.09 -7.70
CA GLU A 113 0.18 -20.35 -9.09
C GLU A 113 0.20 -19.12 -10.03
N VAL A 114 0.19 -17.90 -9.48
CA VAL A 114 0.38 -16.66 -10.26
C VAL A 114 1.85 -16.50 -10.66
N LEU A 115 2.77 -16.77 -9.74
CA LEU A 115 4.21 -16.81 -10.03
C LEU A 115 4.66 -18.24 -10.35
N ARG A 116 5.70 -18.36 -11.19
CA ARG A 116 6.24 -19.67 -11.59
C ARG A 116 6.73 -20.45 -10.35
N PRO A 117 6.58 -21.80 -10.32
CA PRO A 117 7.06 -22.61 -9.20
C PRO A 117 8.57 -22.47 -8.91
N ARG A 118 9.36 -22.12 -9.93
CA ARG A 118 10.81 -21.88 -9.81
C ARG A 118 11.19 -20.48 -9.33
N THR A 119 10.24 -19.57 -9.14
CA THR A 119 10.54 -18.22 -8.63
C THR A 119 10.97 -18.34 -7.18
N ASP A 120 12.14 -17.81 -6.84
CA ASP A 120 12.51 -17.55 -5.46
C ASP A 120 11.88 -16.22 -5.02
N PRO A 121 11.04 -16.20 -3.97
CA PRO A 121 10.34 -14.98 -3.56
C PRO A 121 11.26 -13.84 -3.11
N LEU A 122 12.39 -14.16 -2.48
CA LEU A 122 13.31 -13.15 -1.97
C LEU A 122 14.14 -12.56 -3.11
N GLU A 123 14.72 -13.39 -3.97
CA GLU A 123 15.45 -12.91 -5.15
C GLU A 123 14.53 -12.07 -6.06
N PHE A 124 13.26 -12.47 -6.20
CA PHE A 124 12.28 -11.69 -6.93
C PHE A 124 12.05 -10.32 -6.29
N ALA A 125 11.82 -10.27 -4.97
CA ALA A 125 11.63 -9.02 -4.24
C ALA A 125 12.82 -8.07 -4.36
N GLU A 126 14.04 -8.59 -4.19
CA GLU A 126 15.28 -7.84 -4.34
C GLU A 126 15.44 -7.29 -5.77
N SER A 127 15.07 -8.07 -6.80
CA SER A 127 15.23 -7.67 -8.20
C SER A 127 14.33 -6.52 -8.65
N ILE A 128 13.18 -6.34 -7.99
CA ILE A 128 12.18 -5.31 -8.35
C ILE A 128 12.20 -4.11 -7.41
N HIS A 129 12.90 -4.21 -6.29
CA HIS A 129 13.05 -3.13 -5.33
C HIS A 129 14.19 -2.19 -5.73
N ALA A 130 13.91 -0.89 -5.72
CA ALA A 130 14.93 0.15 -5.83
C ALA A 130 15.02 0.88 -4.49
N ASP A 131 16.16 0.76 -3.81
CA ASP A 131 16.40 1.54 -2.59
C ASP A 131 16.85 2.96 -2.96
N VAL A 132 15.90 3.89 -2.93
CA VAL A 132 16.15 5.30 -3.25
C VAL A 132 16.66 6.09 -2.04
N PHE A 133 16.79 5.48 -0.87
CA PHE A 133 17.24 6.13 0.37
C PHE A 133 18.61 5.64 0.88
N ALA A 134 19.23 4.70 0.16
CA ALA A 134 20.54 4.14 0.49
C ALA A 134 21.71 5.13 0.39
#